data_AF-A0A7K0J4W3-F1
#
_entry.id   AF-A0A7K0J4W3-F1
#
_cell.length_a   1.000
_cell.length_b   1.000
_cell.length_c   1.000
_cell.angle_alpha   90.00
_cell.angle_beta   90.00
_cell.angle_gamma   90.00
#
_symmetry.space_group_name_H-M   'P 1'
#
loop_
_entity.id
_entity.type
_entity.pdbx_description
1 polymer ?
#
loop_
_entity_poly.entity_id
_entity_poly.type
_entity_poly.pdbx_seq_one_letter_code
_entity_poly.pdbx_strand_id
1 'polypeptide(L)'
;MHLQSEEWVAFALHFINQQWDGKSVSRTVTMTQAISEVFTKLEDLWHVEINRSSMSASRFVTHLRYLFARAADNKQLSHIDLDIIGLMANRCPEATSAALEVAKSISTAIGDELTKAEINYIALHTTRLYSEVMDADD
;
A
#
# COMPACT_ATOMS: atom_id res chain seq x y z
N MET A 1 -19.06 -16.37 -8.24
CA MET A 1 -17.65 -16.79 -8.38
C MET A 1 -16.85 -15.94 -7.41
N HIS A 2 -16.56 -16.49 -6.23
CA HIS A 2 -15.90 -15.79 -5.14
C HIS A 2 -14.41 -16.14 -5.25
N LEU A 3 -13.61 -15.31 -5.94
CA LEU A 3 -12.18 -15.55 -5.98
C LEU A 3 -11.62 -15.30 -4.57
N GLN A 4 -11.10 -16.35 -3.97
CA GLN A 4 -10.46 -16.29 -2.65
C GLN A 4 -9.25 -15.36 -2.76
N SER A 5 -8.92 -14.62 -1.70
CA SER A 5 -7.80 -13.65 -1.64
C SER A 5 -6.45 -14.20 -2.14
N GLU A 6 -6.30 -15.52 -2.12
CA GLU A 6 -5.13 -16.29 -2.53
C GLU A 6 -4.93 -16.29 -4.06
N GLU A 7 -6.01 -16.26 -4.84
CA GLU A 7 -5.96 -16.28 -6.31
C GLU A 7 -5.47 -14.93 -6.88
N TRP A 8 -5.78 -13.83 -6.19
CA TRP A 8 -5.26 -12.50 -6.52
C TRP A 8 -3.77 -12.36 -6.20
N VAL A 9 -3.31 -12.95 -5.10
CA VAL A 9 -1.89 -13.04 -4.72
C VAL A 9 -1.11 -13.85 -5.76
N ALA A 10 -1.65 -15.00 -6.18
CA ALA A 10 -1.04 -15.87 -7.18
C ALA A 10 -1.00 -15.20 -8.57
N PHE A 11 -2.07 -14.51 -8.98
CA PHE A 11 -2.09 -13.75 -10.23
C PHE A 11 -1.02 -12.65 -10.24
N ALA A 12 -0.88 -11.94 -9.11
CA ALA A 12 0.09 -10.87 -9.00
C ALA A 12 1.54 -11.38 -8.86
N LEU A 13 1.78 -12.54 -8.25
CA LEU A 13 3.10 -13.21 -8.30
C LEU A 13 3.45 -13.66 -9.72
N HIS A 14 2.50 -14.22 -10.46
CA HIS A 14 2.72 -14.64 -11.85
C HIS A 14 2.97 -13.44 -12.78
N PHE A 15 2.35 -12.30 -12.49
CA PHE A 15 2.55 -11.04 -13.21
C PHE A 15 3.93 -10.41 -12.93
N ILE A 16 4.42 -10.45 -11.68
CA ILE A 16 5.74 -9.94 -11.29
C ILE A 16 6.88 -10.71 -12.00
N ASN A 17 6.70 -12.00 -12.27
CA ASN A 17 7.72 -12.83 -12.92
C ASN A 17 7.83 -12.62 -14.45
N GLN A 18 6.95 -11.82 -15.06
CA GLN A 18 6.96 -11.58 -16.50
C GLN A 18 7.28 -10.12 -16.85
N GLN A 19 8.56 -9.74 -16.77
CA GLN A 19 9.15 -8.76 -17.70
C GLN A 19 10.66 -8.59 -17.43
N TRP A 20 11.50 -9.09 -18.33
CA TRP A 20 12.91 -8.72 -18.42
C TRP A 20 13.10 -7.80 -19.63
N ASP A 21 13.01 -6.50 -19.39
CA ASP A 21 13.55 -5.45 -20.25
C ASP A 21 14.08 -4.29 -19.37
N GLY A 22 14.85 -3.35 -19.92
CA GLY A 22 15.42 -2.25 -19.13
C GLY A 22 14.40 -1.33 -18.44
N LYS A 23 13.13 -1.32 -18.90
CA LYS A 23 12.05 -0.53 -18.29
C LYS A 23 11.51 -1.23 -17.03
N SER A 24 11.51 -2.55 -16.98
CA SER A 24 11.05 -3.32 -15.80
C SER A 24 11.99 -3.17 -14.60
N VAL A 25 13.30 -3.06 -14.84
CA VAL A 25 14.30 -2.80 -13.79
C VAL A 25 14.10 -1.41 -13.18
N SER A 26 13.93 -0.37 -14.01
CA SER A 26 13.67 0.99 -13.53
C SER A 26 12.40 1.05 -12.68
N ARG A 27 11.32 0.38 -13.11
CA ARG A 27 10.05 0.33 -12.37
C ARG A 27 10.20 -0.36 -11.01
N THR A 28 10.97 -1.44 -10.94
CA THR A 28 11.24 -2.17 -9.70
C THR A 28 12.03 -1.34 -8.69
N VAL A 29 13.04 -0.60 -9.15
CA VAL A 29 13.82 0.31 -8.32
C VAL A 29 12.94 1.42 -7.76
N THR A 30 12.15 2.10 -8.61
CA THR A 30 11.22 3.15 -8.19
C THR A 30 10.23 2.65 -7.15
N MET A 31 9.62 1.49 -7.37
CA MET A 31 8.69 0.87 -6.41
C MET A 31 9.37 0.59 -5.06
N THR A 32 10.57 -0.01 -5.08
CA THR A 32 11.29 -0.36 -3.85
C THR A 32 11.68 0.88 -3.05
N GLN A 33 12.11 1.94 -3.74
CA GLN A 33 12.46 3.21 -3.12
C GLN A 33 11.21 3.88 -2.52
N ALA A 34 10.11 3.96 -3.26
CA ALA A 34 8.87 4.54 -2.77
C ALA A 34 8.29 3.78 -1.55
N ILE A 35 8.36 2.45 -1.56
CA ILE A 35 7.96 1.65 -0.39
C ILE A 35 8.87 1.98 0.81
N SER A 36 10.17 2.10 0.60
CA SER A 36 11.11 2.44 1.68
C SER A 36 10.84 3.83 2.27
N GLU A 37 10.59 4.83 1.41
CA GLU A 37 10.22 6.19 1.80
C GLU A 37 8.88 6.23 2.54
N VAL A 38 7.92 5.38 2.14
CA VAL A 38 6.66 5.19 2.87
C VAL A 38 6.91 4.72 4.29
N PHE A 39 7.72 3.69 4.51
CA PHE A 39 8.01 3.22 5.87
C PHE A 39 8.71 4.29 6.71
N THR A 40 9.71 4.98 6.17
CA THR A 40 10.36 6.08 6.89
C THR A 40 9.38 7.18 7.28
N LYS A 41 8.48 7.57 6.36
CA LYS A 41 7.45 8.57 6.68
C LYS A 41 6.47 8.07 7.75
N LEU A 42 6.08 6.79 7.72
CA LEU A 42 5.21 6.22 8.75
C LEU A 42 5.90 6.18 10.12
N GLU A 43 7.17 5.78 10.17
CA GLU A 43 8.00 5.81 11.38
C GLU A 43 8.09 7.24 11.95
N ASP A 44 8.30 8.24 11.09
CA ASP A 44 8.33 9.65 11.48
C ASP A 44 6.98 10.17 12.00
N LEU A 45 5.87 9.82 11.32
CA LEU A 45 4.51 10.26 11.68
C LEU A 45 4.00 9.63 12.97
N TRP A 46 4.38 8.39 13.23
CA TRP A 46 3.93 7.63 14.40
C TRP A 46 4.93 7.67 15.55
N HIS A 47 6.10 8.26 15.35
CA HIS A 47 7.17 8.37 16.34
C HIS A 47 7.60 7.02 16.92
N VAL A 48 7.60 5.98 16.09
CA VAL A 48 7.92 4.60 16.50
C VAL A 48 8.64 3.88 15.37
N GLU A 49 9.57 2.99 15.72
CA GLU A 49 10.22 2.12 14.73
C GLU A 49 9.28 0.99 14.32
N ILE A 50 9.11 0.80 13.01
CA ILE A 50 8.26 -0.28 12.50
C ILE A 50 9.13 -1.51 12.29
N ASN A 51 8.81 -2.60 12.99
CA ASN A 51 9.44 -3.88 12.69
C ASN A 51 9.05 -4.36 11.29
N ARG A 52 9.91 -4.11 10.29
CA ARG A 52 9.66 -4.47 8.89
C ARG A 52 9.61 -5.98 8.62
N SER A 53 10.04 -6.80 9.59
CA SER A 53 9.89 -8.27 9.54
C SER A 53 8.55 -8.76 10.09
N SER A 54 7.73 -7.87 10.67
CA SER A 54 6.42 -8.23 11.21
C SER A 54 5.48 -8.70 10.09
N MET A 55 4.48 -9.47 10.49
CA MET A 55 3.49 -10.00 9.56
C MET A 55 2.69 -8.87 8.92
N SER A 56 2.25 -7.85 9.67
CA SER A 56 1.51 -6.72 9.09
C SER A 56 2.38 -5.86 8.19
N ALA A 57 3.65 -5.63 8.52
CA ALA A 57 4.58 -4.92 7.65
C ALA A 57 4.82 -5.67 6.33
N SER A 58 5.03 -6.98 6.38
CA SER A 58 5.22 -7.82 5.19
C SER A 58 3.99 -7.84 4.27
N ARG A 59 2.79 -7.92 4.87
CA ARG A 59 1.53 -7.80 4.12
C ARG A 59 1.39 -6.41 3.50
N PHE A 60 1.68 -5.35 4.26
CA PHE A 60 1.62 -3.98 3.78
C PHE A 60 2.52 -3.78 2.54
N VAL A 61 3.77 -4.24 2.60
CA VAL A 61 4.70 -4.25 1.46
C VAL A 61 4.11 -4.99 0.26
N THR A 62 3.55 -6.17 0.48
CA THR A 62 2.96 -6.99 -0.60
C THR A 62 1.79 -6.26 -1.27
N HIS A 63 0.92 -5.63 -0.49
CA HIS A 63 -0.21 -4.85 -0.98
C HIS A 63 0.23 -3.62 -1.77
N LEU A 64 1.26 -2.90 -1.31
CA LEU A 64 1.84 -1.78 -2.05
C LEU A 64 2.46 -2.24 -3.39
N ARG A 65 3.16 -3.38 -3.41
CA ARG A 65 3.70 -3.94 -4.66
C ARG A 65 2.60 -4.24 -5.68
N TYR A 66 1.47 -4.79 -5.23
CA TYR A 66 0.34 -5.05 -6.12
C TYR A 66 -0.33 -3.79 -6.63
N LEU A 67 -0.48 -2.78 -5.76
CA LEU A 67 -0.97 -1.47 -6.18
C LEU A 67 -0.05 -0.86 -7.25
N PHE A 68 1.26 -0.81 -7.01
CA PHE A 68 2.24 -0.30 -7.98
C PHE A 68 2.16 -1.03 -9.32
N ALA A 69 2.19 -2.36 -9.29
CA ALA A 69 2.15 -3.17 -10.51
C ALA A 69 0.88 -2.91 -11.33
N ARG A 70 -0.27 -2.76 -10.66
CA ARG A 70 -1.56 -2.52 -11.31
C ARG A 70 -1.71 -1.08 -11.81
N ALA A 71 -1.30 -0.09 -11.01
CA ALA A 71 -1.39 1.31 -11.36
C ALA A 71 -0.47 1.67 -12.53
N ALA A 72 0.76 1.15 -12.54
CA ALA A 72 1.71 1.35 -13.64
C ALA A 72 1.30 0.66 -14.96
N ASP A 73 0.25 -0.16 -14.92
CA ASP A 73 -0.36 -0.87 -16.04
C ASP A 73 -1.70 -0.25 -16.49
N ASN A 74 -2.09 0.90 -15.92
CA ASN A 74 -3.41 1.54 -16.11
C ASN A 74 -4.59 0.62 -15.74
N LYS A 75 -4.41 -0.29 -14.79
CA LYS A 75 -5.44 -1.24 -14.32
C LYS A 75 -5.97 -0.89 -12.94
N GLN A 76 -5.87 0.37 -12.53
CA GLN A 76 -6.24 0.81 -11.17
C GLN A 76 -7.65 0.35 -10.76
N LEU A 77 -7.85 0.11 -9.47
CA LEU A 77 -9.17 -0.29 -8.95
C LEU A 77 -10.20 0.80 -9.25
N SER A 78 -11.35 0.44 -9.85
CA SER A 78 -12.38 1.40 -10.25
C SER A 78 -13.56 1.49 -9.27
N HIS A 79 -13.80 0.44 -8.48
CA HIS A 79 -14.96 0.37 -7.58
C HIS A 79 -14.60 -0.17 -6.20
N ILE A 80 -14.86 0.65 -5.18
CA ILE A 80 -15.04 0.26 -3.79
C ILE A 80 -16.26 1.05 -3.29
N ASP A 81 -17.30 0.36 -2.84
CA ASP A 81 -18.54 0.98 -2.35
C ASP A 81 -18.40 1.60 -0.95
N LEU A 82 -17.32 1.29 -0.23
CA LEU A 82 -17.09 1.74 1.14
C LEU A 82 -16.08 2.90 1.21
N ASP A 83 -16.47 4.02 1.83
CA ASP A 83 -15.56 5.12 2.14
C ASP A 83 -14.76 4.82 3.42
N ILE A 84 -13.68 4.04 3.27
CA ILE A 84 -12.83 3.63 4.40
C ILE A 84 -12.17 4.85 5.04
N ILE A 85 -11.63 5.77 4.23
CA ILE A 85 -11.05 7.03 4.73
C ILE A 85 -12.08 7.79 5.57
N GLY A 86 -13.30 8.00 5.05
CA GLY A 86 -14.35 8.71 5.76
C GLY A 86 -14.77 8.02 7.07
N LEU A 87 -14.85 6.69 7.07
CA LEU A 87 -15.19 5.90 8.26
C LEU A 87 -14.08 5.98 9.33
N MET A 88 -12.82 5.97 8.89
CA MET A 88 -11.65 5.92 9.77
C MET A 88 -11.25 7.29 10.31
N ALA A 89 -11.55 8.38 9.60
CA ALA A 89 -11.15 9.73 9.99
C ALA A 89 -11.57 10.10 11.42
N ASN A 90 -12.74 9.63 11.88
CA ASN A 90 -13.21 9.88 13.24
C ASN A 90 -12.75 8.83 14.27
N ARG A 91 -12.34 7.65 13.84
CA ARG A 91 -12.00 6.51 14.71
C ARG A 91 -10.51 6.39 14.97
N CYS A 92 -9.70 6.72 13.96
CA CYS A 92 -8.25 6.66 14.00
C CYS A 92 -7.70 7.75 13.05
N PRO A 93 -7.73 9.02 13.48
CA PRO A 93 -7.30 10.15 12.65
C PRO A 93 -5.81 10.06 12.28
N GLU A 94 -4.97 9.50 13.15
CA GLU A 94 -3.53 9.32 12.92
C GLU A 94 -3.28 8.33 11.77
N ALA A 95 -3.91 7.16 11.80
CA ALA A 95 -3.79 6.19 10.70
C ALA A 95 -4.40 6.72 9.39
N THR A 96 -5.48 7.51 9.48
CA THR A 96 -6.11 8.12 8.30
C THR A 96 -5.20 9.17 7.66
N SER A 97 -4.58 10.04 8.47
CA SER A 97 -3.61 11.03 7.99
C SER A 97 -2.40 10.35 7.35
N ALA A 98 -1.87 9.32 8.01
CA ALA A 98 -0.78 8.51 7.47
C ALA A 98 -1.15 7.84 6.14
N ALA A 99 -2.36 7.30 6.01
CA ALA A 99 -2.83 6.69 4.76
C ALA A 99 -2.87 7.69 3.58
N LEU A 100 -3.30 8.92 3.83
CA LEU A 100 -3.31 9.98 2.81
C LEU A 100 -1.88 10.37 2.40
N GLU A 101 -0.95 10.45 3.34
CA GLU A 101 0.45 10.72 3.06
C GLU A 101 1.10 9.59 2.25
N VAL A 102 0.76 8.33 2.56
CA VAL A 102 1.17 7.17 1.75
C VAL A 102 0.61 7.28 0.34
N ALA A 103 -0.70 7.53 0.19
CA ALA A 103 -1.33 7.67 -1.12
C ALA A 103 -0.65 8.75 -1.98
N LYS A 104 -0.27 9.88 -1.38
CA LYS A 104 0.48 10.95 -2.05
C LYS A 104 1.88 10.50 -2.49
N SER A 105 2.63 9.82 -1.62
CA SER A 105 3.95 9.27 -1.98
C SER A 105 3.84 8.28 -3.14
N ILE A 106 2.85 7.39 -3.10
CA ILE A 106 2.63 6.38 -4.14
C ILE A 106 2.20 7.02 -5.47
N SER A 107 1.27 7.97 -5.45
CA SER A 107 0.85 8.71 -6.65
C SER A 107 2.03 9.44 -7.31
N THR A 108 2.88 10.08 -6.51
CA THR A 108 4.10 10.75 -7.00
C THR A 108 5.07 9.77 -7.66
N ALA A 109 5.28 8.60 -7.05
CA ALA A 109 6.20 7.60 -7.58
C ALA A 109 5.69 6.93 -8.87
N ILE A 110 4.38 6.81 -9.05
CA ILE A 110 3.77 6.27 -10.27
C ILE A 110 3.68 7.34 -11.36
N GLY A 111 3.59 8.61 -10.98
CA GLY A 111 3.38 9.73 -11.91
C GLY A 111 1.94 9.83 -12.41
N ASP A 112 0.98 9.27 -11.66
CA ASP A 112 -0.45 9.26 -11.99
C ASP A 112 -1.30 9.42 -10.72
N GLU A 113 -2.52 9.92 -10.86
CA GLU A 113 -3.46 10.02 -9.76
C GLU A 113 -3.97 8.64 -9.35
N LEU A 114 -4.17 8.42 -8.05
CA LEU A 114 -4.78 7.19 -7.54
C LEU A 114 -6.29 7.34 -7.51
N THR A 115 -7.01 6.30 -7.92
CA THR A 115 -8.47 6.27 -7.73
C THR A 115 -8.84 6.27 -6.24
N LYS A 116 -10.09 6.66 -5.95
CA LYS A 116 -10.65 6.56 -4.59
C LYS A 116 -10.57 5.13 -4.03
N ALA A 117 -10.71 4.11 -4.87
CA ALA A 117 -10.61 2.71 -4.44
C ALA A 117 -9.18 2.36 -4.00
N GLU A 118 -8.14 2.83 -4.71
CA GLU A 118 -6.75 2.64 -4.29
C GLU A 118 -6.44 3.39 -2.98
N ILE A 119 -6.96 4.61 -2.82
CA ILE A 119 -6.80 5.37 -1.57
C ILE A 119 -7.46 4.63 -0.38
N ASN A 120 -8.66 4.10 -0.58
CA ASN A 120 -9.34 3.28 0.44
C ASN A 120 -8.59 1.97 0.74
N TYR A 121 -7.97 1.37 -0.28
CA TYR A 121 -7.14 0.18 -0.12
C TYR A 121 -5.91 0.47 0.73
N ILE A 122 -5.21 1.57 0.45
CA ILE A 122 -4.10 2.06 1.29
C ILE A 122 -4.59 2.30 2.71
N ALA A 123 -5.70 3.01 2.89
CA ALA A 123 -6.27 3.29 4.21
C ALA A 123 -6.50 2.04 5.05
N LEU A 124 -7.12 1.02 4.47
CA LEU A 124 -7.37 -0.25 5.16
C LEU A 124 -6.07 -0.90 5.64
N HIS A 125 -5.05 -0.93 4.78
CA HIS A 125 -3.79 -1.60 5.09
C HIS A 125 -2.90 -0.79 6.03
N THR A 126 -2.91 0.55 5.93
CA THR A 126 -2.21 1.44 6.86
C THR A 126 -2.82 1.35 8.25
N THR A 127 -4.15 1.34 8.40
CA THR A 127 -4.79 1.17 9.71
C THR A 127 -4.42 -0.17 10.35
N ARG A 128 -4.40 -1.27 9.58
CA ARG A 128 -4.01 -2.58 10.12
C ARG A 128 -2.57 -2.58 10.61
N LEU A 129 -1.66 -1.94 9.88
CA LEU A 129 -0.29 -1.77 10.31
C LEU A 129 -0.21 -0.92 11.58
N TYR A 130 -0.91 0.21 11.61
CA TYR A 130 -0.95 1.12 12.76
C TYR A 130 -1.44 0.41 14.03
N SER A 131 -2.52 -0.36 13.95
CA SER A 131 -3.02 -1.12 15.10
C SER A 131 -1.97 -2.09 15.65
N GLU A 132 -1.31 -2.88 14.81
CA GLU A 132 -0.27 -3.81 15.28
C GLU A 132 0.93 -3.08 15.90
N VAL A 133 1.34 -1.95 15.31
CA VAL A 133 2.48 -1.17 15.79
C VAL A 133 2.16 -0.52 17.13
N MET A 134 0.96 0.02 17.32
CA MET A 134 0.53 0.67 18.57
C MET A 134 0.17 -0.33 19.67
N ASP A 135 -0.37 -1.50 19.31
CA ASP A 135 -0.66 -2.57 20.27
C ASP A 135 0.62 -3.29 20.76
N ALA A 136 1.75 -3.11 20.06
CA ALA A 136 3.05 -3.72 20.41
C ALA A 136 3.87 -2.91 21.43
N ASP A 137 3.43 -1.70 21.77
CA ASP A 137 4.11 -0.77 22.70
C ASP A 137 3.52 -0.81 24.14
N ASP A 138 2.64 -1.78 24.43
CA ASP A 138 1.99 -2.01 25.75
C ASP A 138 2.47 -3.31 26.44
#